data_AF-A0A452YUA6-F1
#
_entry.id   AF-A0A452YUA6-F1
#
_cell.length_a   1.000
_cell.length_b   1.000
_cell.length_c   1.000
_cell.angle_alpha   90.00
_cell.angle_beta   90.00
_cell.angle_gamma   90.00
#
_symmetry.space_group_name_H-M   'P 1'
#
loop_
_entity.id
_entity.type
_entity.pdbx_description
1 polymer ?
#
loop_
_entity_poly.entity_id
_entity_poly.type
_entity_poly.pdbx_seq_one_letter_code
_entity_poly.pdbx_strand_id
1 'polypeptide(L)'
;MGSLPLPSLAVLAALLCFLAVGGAVDLNTTDPSPFDVDLNATDATKYWGPWTPARATWYGQPNGAGPDDNGGACGFKHTNQYPFASMTSCGNQPLFKDGKGCGSCYKIRCRKDMSCSGRTETVIITDMNYYPVAPFHFDLSGTAFGRLAKPGLNDRLRHSGIIDIEFTRVPCEFPGLKIGFHVEEYSNPVYFAVLVEYEDGDGDVVQVDLMESRGPGGGKWTRMRESWGSVWRLDSNHRLQAPFSIRIRNESGKTLVANKVIPANWRPNTFYRSFVQYS
;
A
#
# COMPACT_ATOMS: atom_id res chain seq x y z
N MET A 1 -17.94 -53.66 -53.07
CA MET A 1 -18.86 -54.80 -52.83
C MET A 1 -18.54 -55.37 -51.46
N GLY A 2 -19.47 -55.21 -50.51
CA GLY A 2 -19.53 -55.87 -49.18
C GLY A 2 -18.38 -55.56 -48.22
N SER A 3 -18.53 -55.44 -46.91
CA SER A 3 -19.67 -55.49 -45.97
C SER A 3 -19.04 -55.25 -44.58
N LEU A 4 -19.67 -54.41 -43.74
CA LEU A 4 -19.38 -54.26 -42.30
C LEU A 4 -19.71 -55.57 -41.53
N PRO A 5 -19.18 -55.80 -40.30
CA PRO A 5 -19.87 -55.26 -39.10
C PRO A 5 -18.97 -54.80 -37.92
N LEU A 6 -19.46 -53.72 -37.28
CA LEU A 6 -19.50 -53.33 -35.86
C LEU A 6 -18.60 -54.00 -34.80
N PRO A 7 -18.02 -53.24 -33.85
CA PRO A 7 -17.58 -53.78 -32.56
C PRO A 7 -18.74 -53.76 -31.53
N SER A 8 -18.89 -54.87 -30.81
CA SER A 8 -19.84 -55.05 -29.71
C SER A 8 -19.15 -54.82 -28.37
N LEU A 9 -19.82 -54.02 -27.51
CA LEU A 9 -19.84 -54.01 -26.05
C LEU A 9 -18.78 -54.82 -25.28
N ALA A 10 -17.97 -54.12 -24.47
CA ALA A 10 -17.88 -54.29 -23.01
C ALA A 10 -16.63 -53.55 -22.47
N VAL A 11 -16.81 -52.35 -21.90
CA VAL A 11 -15.80 -51.75 -21.02
C VAL A 11 -16.19 -52.11 -19.59
N LEU A 12 -15.52 -53.10 -19.02
CA LEU A 12 -15.60 -53.42 -17.60
C LEU A 12 -14.81 -52.35 -16.83
N ALA A 13 -15.50 -51.54 -16.03
CA ALA A 13 -14.88 -50.67 -15.04
C ALA A 13 -14.35 -51.53 -13.88
N ALA A 14 -13.03 -51.54 -13.68
CA ALA A 14 -12.42 -52.08 -12.48
C ALA A 14 -12.42 -51.01 -11.38
N LEU A 15 -13.31 -51.18 -10.39
CA LEU A 15 -13.20 -50.49 -9.10
C LEU A 15 -11.97 -51.03 -8.35
N LEU A 16 -11.02 -50.15 -8.04
CA LEU A 16 -10.00 -50.38 -7.03
C LEU A 16 -10.37 -49.56 -5.79
N CYS A 17 -10.95 -50.23 -4.80
CA CYS A 17 -11.08 -49.72 -3.43
C CYS A 17 -9.70 -49.71 -2.77
N PHE A 18 -9.09 -48.54 -2.62
CA PHE A 18 -8.05 -48.33 -1.60
C PHE A 18 -8.72 -47.79 -0.34
N LEU A 19 -8.84 -48.67 0.66
CA LEU A 19 -9.14 -48.29 2.04
C LEU A 19 -7.90 -47.56 2.60
N ALA A 20 -7.90 -46.23 2.55
CA ALA A 20 -7.03 -45.44 3.41
C ALA A 20 -7.69 -45.34 4.78
N VAL A 21 -7.03 -45.93 5.79
CA VAL A 21 -7.38 -45.73 7.20
C VAL A 21 -7.18 -44.27 7.52
N GLY A 22 -8.27 -43.49 7.50
CA GLY A 22 -8.30 -42.11 7.97
C GLY A 22 -8.22 -42.09 9.49
N GLY A 23 -7.00 -42.02 10.04
CA GLY A 23 -6.81 -41.43 11.35
C GLY A 23 -7.08 -39.94 11.21
N ALA A 24 -8.18 -39.46 11.79
CA ALA A 24 -8.42 -38.03 11.94
C ALA A 24 -7.31 -37.47 12.85
N VAL A 25 -6.36 -36.77 12.23
CA VAL A 25 -5.49 -35.86 12.97
C VAL A 25 -6.31 -34.59 13.15
N ASP A 26 -6.79 -34.37 14.37
CA ASP A 26 -7.41 -33.10 14.75
C ASP A 26 -6.37 -31.99 14.56
N LEU A 27 -6.46 -31.29 13.43
CA LEU A 27 -5.79 -30.01 13.21
C LEU A 27 -6.48 -28.97 14.09
N ASN A 28 -6.12 -28.97 15.37
CA ASN A 28 -6.43 -27.87 16.26
C ASN A 28 -5.60 -26.65 15.82
N THR A 29 -6.20 -25.75 15.04
CA THR A 29 -5.58 -24.57 14.43
C THR A 29 -5.34 -23.45 15.45
N THR A 30 -4.54 -23.70 16.48
CA THR A 30 -4.20 -22.68 17.50
C THR A 30 -2.71 -22.50 17.74
N ASP A 31 -1.83 -23.07 16.92
CA ASP A 31 -0.42 -22.67 16.94
C ASP A 31 -0.22 -21.49 15.97
N PRO A 32 0.09 -20.28 16.48
CA PRO A 32 0.46 -19.18 15.61
C PRO A 32 1.74 -19.54 14.84
N SER A 33 1.74 -19.29 13.55
CA SER A 33 2.94 -19.29 12.72
C SER A 33 4.00 -18.37 13.35
N PRO A 34 5.31 -18.66 13.23
CA PRO A 34 6.35 -17.72 13.62
C PRO A 34 6.31 -16.38 12.84
N PHE A 35 5.34 -16.21 11.93
CA PHE A 35 5.04 -15.00 11.17
C PHE A 35 3.66 -14.38 11.48
N ASP A 36 2.94 -14.87 12.49
CA ASP A 36 1.69 -14.24 12.93
C ASP A 36 2.00 -12.99 13.76
N VAL A 37 2.34 -11.91 13.05
CA VAL A 37 2.50 -10.58 13.60
C VAL A 37 1.11 -10.01 13.87
N ASP A 38 0.80 -9.70 15.14
CA ASP A 38 -0.38 -8.90 15.47
C ASP A 38 -0.21 -7.49 14.91
N LEU A 39 -0.76 -7.28 13.70
CA LEU A 39 -0.62 -6.06 12.91
C LEU A 39 -1.13 -4.81 13.64
N ASN A 40 -2.03 -4.97 14.62
CA ASN A 40 -2.65 -3.87 15.36
C ASN A 40 -1.78 -3.32 16.51
N ALA A 41 -0.68 -3.99 16.86
CA ALA A 41 0.24 -3.59 17.93
C ALA A 41 1.71 -3.65 17.51
N THR A 42 2.00 -3.47 16.23
CA THR A 42 3.37 -3.52 15.72
C THR A 42 4.12 -2.25 16.05
N ASP A 43 5.43 -2.36 16.31
CA ASP A 43 6.35 -1.22 16.39
C ASP A 43 6.24 -0.28 15.18
N ALA A 44 5.78 -0.80 14.04
CA ALA A 44 5.50 -0.04 12.83
C ALA A 44 4.34 0.96 12.94
N THR A 45 3.55 0.97 14.01
CA THR A 45 2.44 1.92 14.26
C THR A 45 2.77 2.98 15.32
N LYS A 46 3.86 2.78 16.10
CA LYS A 46 4.17 3.63 17.25
C LYS A 46 4.96 4.88 16.84
N TYR A 47 4.31 6.04 16.89
CA TYR A 47 4.97 7.33 16.67
C TYR A 47 6.07 7.60 17.68
N TRP A 48 7.23 8.03 17.18
CA TRP A 48 8.40 8.38 18.00
C TRP A 48 8.76 7.27 19.00
N GLY A 49 8.49 6.01 18.62
CA GLY A 49 8.85 4.84 19.37
C GLY A 49 10.37 4.67 19.47
N PRO A 50 10.82 3.72 20.31
CA PRO A 50 12.23 3.31 20.29
C PRO A 50 12.63 2.88 18.88
N TRP A 51 13.92 2.94 18.60
CA TRP A 51 14.47 2.46 17.33
C TRP A 51 14.27 0.96 17.22
N THR A 52 13.48 0.54 16.23
CA THR A 52 13.19 -0.87 15.97
C THR A 52 14.15 -1.40 14.90
N PRO A 53 14.80 -2.56 15.12
CA PRO A 53 15.66 -3.17 14.11
C PRO A 53 14.88 -3.58 12.85
N ALA A 54 15.45 -3.34 11.68
CA ALA A 54 14.95 -3.80 10.39
C ALA A 54 16.10 -4.11 9.44
N ARG A 55 15.79 -4.76 8.31
CA ARG A 55 16.72 -4.88 7.19
C ARG A 55 16.28 -3.99 6.05
N ALA A 56 17.25 -3.43 5.33
CA ALA A 56 16.99 -2.68 4.12
C ALA A 56 17.72 -3.28 2.93
N THR A 57 17.02 -3.41 1.81
CA THR A 57 17.58 -3.58 0.47
C THR A 57 17.26 -2.34 -0.36
N TRP A 58 17.61 -2.33 -1.63
CA TRP A 58 17.12 -1.34 -2.57
C TRP A 58 16.87 -1.94 -3.94
N TYR A 59 16.04 -1.25 -4.73
CA TYR A 59 15.65 -1.68 -6.06
C TYR A 59 15.58 -0.51 -7.06
N GLY A 60 15.54 -0.87 -8.34
CA GLY A 60 15.48 0.07 -9.45
C GLY A 60 16.79 0.76 -9.76
N GLN A 61 16.71 2.01 -10.23
CA GLN A 61 17.89 2.79 -10.61
C GLN A 61 18.62 3.36 -9.38
N PRO A 62 19.96 3.44 -9.38
CA PRO A 62 20.74 3.93 -8.23
C PRO A 62 20.34 5.32 -7.71
N ASN A 63 19.85 6.20 -8.58
CA ASN A 63 19.36 7.53 -8.22
C ASN A 63 17.87 7.73 -8.60
N GLY A 64 17.12 6.63 -8.70
CA GLY A 64 15.69 6.61 -8.98
C GLY A 64 14.82 6.55 -7.72
N ALA A 65 13.51 6.43 -7.93
CA ALA A 65 12.48 6.35 -6.87
C ALA A 65 12.01 4.92 -6.59
N GLY A 66 12.75 3.91 -7.04
CA GLY A 66 12.32 2.50 -6.99
C GLY A 66 11.89 2.06 -8.39
N PRO A 67 10.59 1.95 -8.69
CA PRO A 67 10.12 1.38 -9.95
C PRO A 67 10.43 2.30 -11.15
N ASP A 68 10.63 1.71 -12.33
CA ASP A 68 10.99 2.43 -13.55
C ASP A 68 9.91 3.44 -14.00
N ASP A 69 8.65 3.20 -13.66
CA ASP A 69 7.53 4.09 -13.95
C ASP A 69 7.36 5.24 -12.92
N ASN A 70 8.19 5.27 -11.87
CA ASN A 70 8.06 6.17 -10.71
C ASN A 70 6.67 6.10 -10.06
N GLY A 71 6.08 4.91 -10.05
CA GLY A 71 4.83 4.59 -9.38
C GLY A 71 5.05 3.79 -8.10
N GLY A 72 4.19 2.80 -7.89
CA GLY A 72 4.28 1.82 -6.81
C GLY A 72 2.92 1.26 -6.44
N ALA A 73 2.91 0.30 -5.51
CA ALA A 73 1.71 -0.40 -5.10
C ALA A 73 0.65 0.47 -4.40
N CYS A 74 1.00 1.69 -4.02
CA CYS A 74 0.06 2.64 -3.44
C CYS A 74 -0.80 3.38 -4.46
N GLY A 75 -0.49 3.28 -5.76
CA GLY A 75 -1.14 4.04 -6.82
C GLY A 75 -0.56 5.43 -7.05
N PHE A 76 0.26 5.94 -6.13
CA PHE A 76 0.99 7.20 -6.29
C PHE A 76 1.85 7.18 -7.55
N LYS A 77 1.89 8.32 -8.24
CA LYS A 77 2.70 8.53 -9.45
C LYS A 77 3.70 9.66 -9.22
N HIS A 78 4.70 9.73 -10.10
CA HIS A 78 5.75 10.74 -10.04
C HIS A 78 6.48 10.77 -8.69
N THR A 79 6.72 9.59 -8.10
CA THR A 79 7.38 9.47 -6.79
C THR A 79 8.83 9.96 -6.78
N ASN A 80 9.40 10.23 -7.96
CA ASN A 80 10.68 10.90 -8.13
C ASN A 80 10.63 12.43 -7.96
N GLN A 81 9.44 13.02 -7.94
CA GLN A 81 9.23 14.46 -7.82
C GLN A 81 8.76 14.83 -6.42
N TYR A 82 8.76 16.13 -6.11
CA TYR A 82 8.16 16.63 -4.87
C TYR A 82 6.68 16.17 -4.78
N PRO A 83 6.22 15.69 -3.60
CA PRO A 83 6.91 15.72 -2.31
C PRO A 83 7.78 14.51 -1.98
N PHE A 84 7.60 13.39 -2.68
CA PHE A 84 8.31 12.15 -2.39
C PHE A 84 9.82 12.26 -2.65
N ALA A 85 10.20 12.97 -3.73
CA ALA A 85 11.58 13.28 -4.11
C ALA A 85 12.51 12.05 -4.10
N SER A 86 12.00 10.92 -4.57
CA SER A 86 12.66 9.61 -4.54
C SER A 86 12.98 9.09 -3.13
N MET A 87 12.50 9.69 -2.04
CA MET A 87 12.65 9.20 -0.67
C MET A 87 11.54 8.19 -0.34
N THR A 88 11.47 7.13 -1.14
CA THR A 88 10.43 6.10 -1.13
C THR A 88 10.96 4.74 -0.69
N SER A 89 10.04 3.88 -0.29
CA SER A 89 10.30 2.50 0.07
C SER A 89 9.11 1.60 -0.25
N CYS A 90 9.40 0.35 -0.62
CA CYS A 90 8.46 -0.72 -0.34
C CYS A 90 8.45 -1.06 1.14
N GLY A 91 7.31 -1.57 1.63
CA GLY A 91 7.22 -2.22 2.94
C GLY A 91 6.78 -3.68 2.83
N ASN A 92 7.25 -4.52 3.74
CA ASN A 92 6.64 -5.84 3.97
C ASN A 92 5.30 -5.72 4.72
N GLN A 93 4.64 -6.85 5.01
CA GLN A 93 3.27 -6.87 5.57
C GLN A 93 3.04 -5.89 6.74
N PRO A 94 3.91 -5.81 7.77
CA PRO A 94 3.69 -4.90 8.91
C PRO A 94 3.76 -3.41 8.54
N LEU A 95 4.40 -3.07 7.42
CA LEU A 95 4.60 -1.70 6.95
C LEU A 95 3.56 -1.31 5.89
N PHE A 96 3.34 -2.14 4.87
CA PHE A 96 2.42 -1.82 3.77
C PHE A 96 0.95 -2.18 4.07
N LYS A 97 0.70 -3.18 4.94
CA LYS A 97 -0.63 -3.52 5.48
C LYS A 97 -1.73 -3.64 4.42
N ASP A 98 -1.42 -4.36 3.33
CA ASP A 98 -2.30 -4.56 2.18
C ASP A 98 -2.79 -3.28 1.49
N GLY A 99 -2.08 -2.16 1.67
CA GLY A 99 -2.43 -0.85 1.12
C GLY A 99 -2.70 0.19 2.21
N LYS A 100 -3.10 -0.24 3.42
CA LYS A 100 -3.37 0.68 4.54
C LYS A 100 -2.13 1.35 5.12
N GLY A 101 -0.93 0.91 4.74
CA GLY A 101 0.31 1.57 5.08
C GLY A 101 0.76 2.61 4.05
N CYS A 102 0.04 2.75 2.94
CA CYS A 102 0.38 3.70 1.90
C CYS A 102 0.41 5.13 2.42
N GLY A 103 1.51 5.83 2.14
CA GLY A 103 1.75 7.18 2.60
C GLY A 103 2.36 7.26 4.00
N SER A 104 2.46 6.16 4.76
CA SER A 104 3.12 6.17 6.08
C SER A 104 4.58 6.62 5.99
N CYS A 105 5.01 7.45 6.94
CA CYS A 105 6.38 7.96 7.03
C CYS A 105 7.19 7.29 8.15
N TYR A 106 8.43 6.96 7.83
CA TYR A 106 9.37 6.36 8.78
C TYR A 106 10.69 7.12 8.76
N LYS A 107 11.24 7.41 9.94
CA LYS A 107 12.66 7.75 10.05
C LYS A 107 13.47 6.47 10.09
N ILE A 108 14.50 6.41 9.26
CA ILE A 108 15.42 5.29 9.15
C ILE A 108 16.86 5.76 9.37
N ARG A 109 17.71 4.88 9.91
CA ARG A 109 19.15 5.11 10.01
C ARG A 109 19.93 3.81 9.90
N CYS A 110 21.17 3.89 9.45
CA CYS A 110 22.11 2.77 9.47
C CYS A 110 23.37 3.12 10.26
N ARG A 111 23.97 2.11 10.91
CA ARG A 111 25.14 2.29 11.79
C ARG A 111 26.21 1.22 11.66
N LYS A 112 25.85 0.01 11.21
CA LYS A 112 26.76 -1.14 11.21
C LYS A 112 27.67 -1.20 9.97
N ASP A 113 27.20 -0.76 8.81
CA ASP A 113 28.03 -0.69 7.60
C ASP A 113 29.03 0.47 7.72
N MET A 114 30.29 0.26 7.29
CA MET A 114 31.35 1.27 7.35
C MET A 114 31.03 2.55 6.58
N SER A 115 30.17 2.44 5.55
CA SER A 115 29.71 3.52 4.69
C SER A 115 28.59 4.33 5.32
N CYS A 116 27.94 3.84 6.39
CA CYS A 116 26.85 4.52 7.06
C CYS A 116 27.27 5.87 7.64
N SER A 117 26.46 6.90 7.40
CA SER A 117 26.65 8.23 7.98
C SER A 117 26.20 8.32 9.44
N GLY A 118 25.32 7.41 9.89
CA GLY A 118 24.63 7.51 11.18
C GLY A 118 23.53 8.56 11.22
N ARG A 119 23.31 9.31 10.13
CA ARG A 119 22.21 10.27 10.00
C ARG A 119 20.88 9.54 9.86
N THR A 120 19.81 10.26 10.15
CA THR A 120 18.44 9.79 9.98
C THR A 120 17.85 10.40 8.72
N GLU A 121 17.21 9.58 7.90
CA GLU A 121 16.46 10.01 6.72
C GLU A 121 14.98 9.64 6.90
N THR A 122 14.07 10.42 6.32
CA THR A 122 12.65 10.06 6.29
C THR A 122 12.32 9.42 4.95
N VAL A 123 11.61 8.29 4.98
CA VAL A 123 11.10 7.60 3.80
C VAL A 123 9.61 7.39 3.90
N ILE A 124 8.96 7.31 2.74
CA ILE A 124 7.51 7.13 2.61
C ILE A 124 7.23 5.78 1.98
N ILE A 125 6.26 5.04 2.52
CA ILE A 125 5.79 3.79 1.92
C ILE A 125 4.93 4.13 0.70
N THR A 126 5.44 3.80 -0.48
CA THR A 126 4.76 4.03 -1.76
C THR A 126 4.54 2.75 -2.55
N ASP A 127 5.10 1.63 -2.08
CA ASP A 127 5.08 0.34 -2.76
C ASP A 127 5.15 -0.82 -1.74
N MET A 128 5.12 -2.06 -2.21
CA MET A 128 5.13 -3.27 -1.39
C MET A 128 6.25 -4.23 -1.76
N ASN A 129 6.76 -4.95 -0.76
CA ASN A 129 7.61 -6.12 -0.97
C ASN A 129 7.40 -7.09 0.19
N TYR A 130 6.63 -8.16 -0.04
CA TYR A 130 6.28 -9.15 0.99
C TYR A 130 7.29 -10.29 1.11
N TYR A 131 8.42 -10.20 0.40
CA TYR A 131 9.45 -11.23 0.50
C TYR A 131 10.01 -11.30 1.93
N PRO A 132 10.03 -12.47 2.59
CA PRO A 132 10.29 -12.58 4.02
C PRO A 132 11.79 -12.51 4.36
N VAL A 133 12.41 -11.34 4.17
CA VAL A 133 13.85 -11.11 4.48
C VAL A 133 14.11 -10.97 5.97
N ALA A 134 13.18 -10.32 6.69
CA ALA A 134 13.27 -9.98 8.11
C ALA A 134 11.87 -9.64 8.64
N PRO A 135 11.66 -9.59 9.97
CA PRO A 135 10.38 -9.15 10.55
C PRO A 135 9.91 -7.79 10.03
N PHE A 136 10.84 -6.83 9.89
CA PHE A 136 10.63 -5.57 9.20
C PHE A 136 11.64 -5.43 8.06
N HIS A 137 11.13 -5.22 6.85
CA HIS A 137 11.94 -5.09 5.65
C HIS A 137 11.50 -3.87 4.85
N PHE A 138 12.46 -2.98 4.63
CA PHE A 138 12.33 -1.82 3.75
C PHE A 138 13.08 -2.10 2.46
N ASP A 139 12.39 -2.17 1.33
CA ASP A 139 13.05 -2.17 0.02
C ASP A 139 13.09 -0.72 -0.47
N LEU A 140 14.21 -0.05 -0.22
CA LEU A 140 14.33 1.39 -0.45
C LEU A 140 14.49 1.69 -1.95
N SER A 141 14.16 2.91 -2.36
CA SER A 141 14.69 3.40 -3.64
C SER A 141 16.22 3.49 -3.59
N GLY A 142 16.87 3.43 -4.76
CA GLY A 142 18.32 3.67 -4.83
C GLY A 142 18.75 5.01 -4.24
N THR A 143 17.91 6.04 -4.37
CA THR A 143 18.13 7.37 -3.77
C THR A 143 18.08 7.31 -2.25
N ALA A 144 17.02 6.75 -1.67
CA ALA A 144 16.83 6.66 -0.23
C ALA A 144 17.92 5.80 0.43
N PHE A 145 18.27 4.67 -0.17
CA PHE A 145 19.34 3.80 0.31
C PHE A 145 20.70 4.50 0.29
N GLY A 146 21.03 5.19 -0.81
CA GLY A 146 22.27 5.93 -0.95
C GLY A 146 22.41 7.11 0.02
N ARG A 147 21.29 7.75 0.41
CA ARG A 147 21.28 8.89 1.35
C ARG A 147 21.71 8.51 2.76
N LEU A 148 21.61 7.23 3.15
CA LEU A 148 22.10 6.74 4.43
C LEU A 148 23.64 6.75 4.52
N ALA A 149 24.34 6.85 3.40
CA ALA A 149 25.80 6.82 3.35
C ALA A 149 26.46 8.13 3.76
N LYS A 150 27.73 8.07 4.18
CA LYS A 150 28.61 9.24 4.29
C LYS A 150 28.74 9.91 2.91
N PRO A 151 28.98 11.24 2.86
CA PRO A 151 29.19 11.94 1.60
C PRO A 151 30.23 11.24 0.72
N GLY A 152 29.86 10.93 -0.53
CA GLY A 152 30.72 10.25 -1.50
C GLY A 152 30.78 8.73 -1.40
N LEU A 153 30.10 8.10 -0.43
CA LEU A 153 30.05 6.64 -0.27
C LEU A 153 28.70 6.03 -0.66
N ASN A 154 27.83 6.77 -1.34
CA ASN A 154 26.48 6.34 -1.72
C ASN A 154 26.51 5.03 -2.51
N ASP A 155 27.33 4.95 -3.56
CA ASP A 155 27.45 3.73 -4.37
C ASP A 155 28.08 2.60 -3.58
N ARG A 156 29.07 2.89 -2.73
CA ARG A 156 29.68 1.86 -1.89
C ARG A 156 28.65 1.21 -0.97
N LEU A 157 27.79 2.01 -0.33
CA LEU A 157 26.71 1.48 0.49
C LEU A 157 25.74 0.67 -0.37
N ARG A 158 25.30 1.19 -1.53
CA ARG A 158 24.42 0.46 -2.46
C ARG A 158 24.97 -0.92 -2.87
N HIS A 159 26.29 -1.03 -3.07
CA HIS A 159 26.94 -2.31 -3.39
C HIS A 159 26.95 -3.32 -2.22
N SER A 160 26.71 -2.89 -0.98
CA SER A 160 26.46 -3.83 0.13
C SER A 160 25.16 -4.63 -0.08
N GLY A 161 24.24 -4.13 -0.91
CA GLY A 161 23.00 -4.79 -1.34
C GLY A 161 21.93 -4.83 -0.24
N ILE A 162 22.26 -5.41 0.91
CA ILE A 162 21.42 -5.51 2.09
C ILE A 162 22.16 -5.04 3.34
N ILE A 163 21.53 -4.18 4.14
CA ILE A 163 22.13 -3.64 5.37
C ILE A 163 21.16 -3.72 6.54
N ASP A 164 21.72 -3.74 7.76
CA ASP A 164 20.95 -3.55 8.97
C ASP A 164 20.65 -2.05 9.15
N ILE A 165 19.37 -1.76 9.37
CA ILE A 165 18.89 -0.43 9.71
C ILE A 165 18.10 -0.46 11.02
N GLU A 166 17.80 0.72 11.52
CA GLU A 166 16.82 0.91 12.57
C GLU A 166 15.79 1.92 12.07
N PHE A 167 14.53 1.76 12.47
CA PHE A 167 13.45 2.66 12.07
C PHE A 167 12.56 3.07 13.25
N THR A 168 11.78 4.12 13.05
CA THR A 168 10.67 4.52 13.93
C THR A 168 9.60 5.23 13.09
N ARG A 169 8.31 5.01 13.40
CA ARG A 169 7.23 5.72 12.70
C ARG A 169 7.24 7.19 13.10
N VAL A 170 7.05 8.08 12.13
CA VAL A 170 6.97 9.52 12.36
C VAL A 170 5.78 10.12 11.62
N PRO A 171 5.25 11.27 12.07
CA PRO A 171 4.27 11.99 11.30
C PRO A 171 4.83 12.40 9.93
N CYS A 172 4.00 12.31 8.90
CA CYS A 172 4.28 12.87 7.59
C CYS A 172 4.06 14.38 7.58
N GLU A 173 4.90 15.08 6.82
CA GLU A 173 4.79 16.52 6.59
C GLU A 173 5.00 16.80 5.10
N PHE A 174 4.00 17.41 4.47
CA PHE A 174 4.01 17.79 3.06
C PHE A 174 3.83 19.32 2.91
N PRO A 175 4.89 20.12 3.13
CA PRO A 175 4.78 21.58 3.24
C PRO A 175 4.16 22.27 2.02
N GLY A 176 3.02 22.94 2.21
CA GLY A 176 2.33 23.66 1.13
C GLY A 176 1.36 22.80 0.32
N LEU A 177 1.36 21.48 0.54
CA LEU A 177 0.32 20.60 0.02
C LEU A 177 -0.88 20.54 0.96
N LYS A 178 -1.98 20.08 0.38
CA LYS A 178 -3.22 19.70 1.05
C LYS A 178 -3.61 18.36 0.48
N ILE A 179 -4.46 17.64 1.21
CA ILE A 179 -4.91 16.33 0.79
C ILE A 179 -5.53 16.43 -0.62
N GLY A 180 -5.05 15.56 -1.51
CA GLY A 180 -5.43 15.48 -2.90
C GLY A 180 -6.33 14.27 -3.17
N PHE A 181 -7.17 14.39 -4.18
CA PHE A 181 -8.04 13.32 -4.64
C PHE A 181 -7.87 13.15 -6.15
N HIS A 182 -7.21 12.08 -6.58
CA HIS A 182 -7.13 11.73 -8.00
C HIS A 182 -8.27 10.77 -8.35
N VAL A 183 -9.19 11.20 -9.20
CA VAL A 183 -10.26 10.33 -9.71
C VAL A 183 -9.69 9.46 -10.81
N GLU A 184 -9.79 8.14 -10.64
CA GLU A 184 -9.19 7.15 -11.54
C GLU A 184 -9.82 7.16 -12.95
N GLU A 185 -9.03 6.79 -13.98
CA GLU A 185 -9.37 6.87 -15.41
C GLU A 185 -10.68 6.19 -15.80
N TYR A 186 -11.01 5.05 -15.19
CA TYR A 186 -12.20 4.27 -15.53
C TYR A 186 -13.43 4.62 -14.70
N SER A 187 -13.35 5.66 -13.87
CA SER A 187 -14.51 6.20 -13.15
C SER A 187 -15.59 6.66 -14.11
N ASN A 188 -16.85 6.42 -13.76
CA ASN A 188 -18.03 6.76 -14.54
C ASN A 188 -19.23 6.96 -13.59
N PRO A 189 -20.42 7.34 -14.09
CA PRO A 189 -21.55 7.68 -13.22
C PRO A 189 -22.07 6.56 -12.30
N VAL A 190 -21.67 5.30 -12.47
CA VAL A 190 -22.09 4.18 -11.59
C VAL A 190 -20.92 3.45 -10.92
N TYR A 191 -19.68 3.79 -11.28
CA TYR A 191 -18.45 3.27 -10.68
C TYR A 191 -17.52 4.45 -10.42
N PHE A 192 -17.19 4.72 -9.17
CA PHE A 192 -16.29 5.82 -8.82
C PHE A 192 -15.10 5.29 -8.05
N ALA A 193 -13.88 5.59 -8.49
CA ALA A 193 -12.65 5.25 -7.79
C ALA A 193 -11.78 6.50 -7.61
N VAL A 194 -11.19 6.63 -6.43
CA VAL A 194 -10.38 7.79 -6.04
C VAL A 194 -9.14 7.34 -5.27
N LEU A 195 -7.99 7.81 -5.71
CA LEU A 195 -6.73 7.77 -4.98
C LEU A 195 -6.66 8.98 -4.04
N VAL A 196 -6.30 8.74 -2.78
CA VAL A 196 -6.07 9.82 -1.79
C VAL A 196 -4.57 9.98 -1.59
N GLU A 197 -4.09 11.23 -1.65
CA GLU A 197 -2.66 11.57 -1.57
C GLU A 197 -2.39 12.75 -0.61
N TYR A 198 -1.15 12.79 -0.10
CA TYR A 198 -0.55 13.91 0.64
C TYR A 198 -1.19 14.19 2.02
N GLU A 199 -1.56 13.14 2.73
CA GLU A 199 -2.01 13.19 4.11
C GLU A 199 -0.84 13.47 5.06
N ASP A 200 -0.90 14.59 5.76
CA ASP A 200 0.02 14.84 6.88
C ASP A 200 -0.38 13.98 8.09
N GLY A 201 0.46 13.99 9.13
CA GLY A 201 0.19 13.23 10.34
C GLY A 201 0.43 11.76 10.07
N ASP A 202 -0.61 10.94 10.06
CA ASP A 202 -0.40 9.49 9.98
C ASP A 202 0.13 9.02 8.63
N GLY A 203 -0.09 9.80 7.57
CA GLY A 203 0.31 9.47 6.20
C GLY A 203 -0.63 8.49 5.51
N ASP A 204 -1.37 7.68 6.27
CA ASP A 204 -2.24 6.64 5.74
C ASP A 204 -3.75 6.93 5.92
N VAL A 205 -4.54 6.21 5.11
CA VAL A 205 -5.99 6.23 5.16
C VAL A 205 -6.49 4.81 5.34
N VAL A 206 -7.37 4.60 6.32
CA VAL A 206 -7.96 3.27 6.63
C VAL A 206 -9.45 3.21 6.33
N GLN A 207 -10.05 4.34 5.96
CA GLN A 207 -11.44 4.42 5.51
C GLN A 207 -11.69 5.69 4.71
N VAL A 208 -12.45 5.53 3.63
CA VAL A 208 -13.03 6.63 2.84
C VAL A 208 -14.54 6.45 2.74
N ASP A 209 -15.29 7.54 2.90
CA ASP A 209 -16.72 7.63 2.64
C ASP A 209 -17.00 8.74 1.63
N LEU A 210 -17.99 8.53 0.77
CA LEU A 210 -18.46 9.49 -0.23
C LEU A 210 -19.87 9.96 0.13
N MET A 211 -20.13 11.26 0.00
CA MET A 211 -21.46 11.84 0.12
C MET A 211 -21.82 12.61 -1.15
N GLU A 212 -22.96 12.24 -1.73
CA GLU A 212 -23.57 12.98 -2.84
C GLU A 212 -24.27 14.23 -2.33
N SER A 213 -24.19 15.33 -3.08
CA SER A 213 -24.90 16.56 -2.71
C SER A 213 -26.41 16.48 -2.98
N ARG A 214 -26.84 15.60 -3.89
CA ARG A 214 -28.22 15.48 -4.38
C ARG A 214 -28.53 14.02 -4.72
N GLY A 215 -29.77 13.75 -5.13
CA GLY A 215 -30.18 12.42 -5.59
C GLY A 215 -30.49 11.43 -4.46
N PRO A 216 -30.64 10.14 -4.79
CA PRO A 216 -31.01 9.09 -3.83
C PRO A 216 -30.04 8.94 -2.65
N GLY A 217 -28.74 9.18 -2.86
CA GLY A 217 -27.70 9.20 -1.82
C GLY A 217 -27.45 10.58 -1.20
N GLY A 218 -28.22 11.60 -1.57
CA GLY A 218 -28.02 12.98 -1.14
C GLY A 218 -27.95 13.14 0.38
N GLY A 219 -26.86 13.75 0.88
CA GLY A 219 -26.67 14.04 2.30
C GLY A 219 -26.34 12.83 3.18
N LYS A 220 -26.13 11.65 2.61
CA LYS A 220 -25.75 10.42 3.33
C LYS A 220 -24.30 10.05 3.02
N TRP A 221 -23.58 9.61 4.05
CA TRP A 221 -22.24 9.05 3.89
C TRP A 221 -22.33 7.58 3.50
N THR A 222 -21.82 7.25 2.32
CA THR A 222 -21.68 5.88 1.84
C THR A 222 -20.24 5.45 1.94
N ARG A 223 -19.99 4.35 2.67
CA ARG A 223 -18.64 3.79 2.83
C ARG A 223 -18.11 3.29 1.49
N MET A 224 -16.89 3.69 1.14
CA MET A 224 -16.18 3.16 -0.03
C MET A 224 -15.41 1.90 0.35
N ARG A 225 -15.18 1.05 -0.64
CA ARG A 225 -14.38 -0.18 -0.50
C ARG A 225 -12.95 0.12 -0.88
N GLU A 226 -12.01 -0.43 -0.12
CA GLU A 226 -10.61 -0.48 -0.54
C GLU A 226 -10.52 -1.28 -1.84
N SER A 227 -9.84 -0.72 -2.85
CA SER A 227 -9.58 -1.41 -4.10
C SER A 227 -8.20 -2.04 -4.06
N TRP A 228 -7.17 -1.20 -3.99
CA TRP A 228 -5.77 -1.58 -3.86
C TRP A 228 -4.94 -0.33 -3.54
N GLY A 229 -3.88 -0.47 -2.74
CA GLY A 229 -3.06 0.68 -2.33
C GLY A 229 -3.88 1.75 -1.62
N SER A 230 -3.73 3.01 -2.00
CA SER A 230 -4.55 4.13 -1.51
C SER A 230 -5.77 4.43 -2.41
N VAL A 231 -6.19 3.48 -3.26
CA VAL A 231 -7.35 3.63 -4.16
C VAL A 231 -8.62 3.07 -3.53
N TRP A 232 -9.65 3.90 -3.43
CA TRP A 232 -10.96 3.59 -2.85
C TRP A 232 -12.03 3.65 -3.90
N ARG A 233 -12.93 2.66 -3.92
CA ARG A 233 -13.99 2.52 -4.93
C ARG A 233 -15.40 2.45 -4.36
N LEU A 234 -16.36 2.90 -5.14
CA LEU A 234 -17.79 2.80 -4.89
C LEU A 234 -18.50 2.29 -6.14
N ASP A 235 -19.10 1.10 -6.05
CA ASP A 235 -19.99 0.54 -7.07
C ASP A 235 -21.43 0.92 -6.70
N SER A 236 -22.07 1.80 -7.47
CA SER A 236 -23.40 2.33 -7.18
C SER A 236 -24.50 1.60 -7.97
N ASN A 237 -25.64 1.37 -7.33
CA ASN A 237 -26.85 0.87 -7.98
C ASN A 237 -27.66 1.96 -8.71
N HIS A 238 -27.20 3.20 -8.68
CA HIS A 238 -27.79 4.34 -9.36
C HIS A 238 -26.71 5.28 -9.86
N ARG A 239 -27.08 6.22 -10.75
CA ARG A 239 -26.16 7.25 -11.20
C ARG A 239 -25.82 8.20 -10.05
N LEU A 240 -24.55 8.25 -9.69
CA LEU A 240 -24.00 9.15 -8.68
C LEU A 240 -24.18 10.63 -9.11
N GLN A 241 -24.60 11.47 -8.17
CA GLN A 241 -24.90 12.88 -8.37
C GLN A 241 -23.93 13.78 -7.62
N ALA A 242 -22.87 14.19 -8.33
CA ALA A 242 -21.91 15.19 -7.85
C ALA A 242 -22.57 16.58 -7.70
N PRO A 243 -22.02 17.50 -6.88
CA PRO A 243 -20.71 17.44 -6.22
C PRO A 243 -20.60 16.38 -5.12
N PHE A 244 -19.44 15.74 -4.98
CA PHE A 244 -19.15 14.78 -3.92
C PHE A 244 -18.31 15.42 -2.81
N SER A 245 -18.73 15.21 -1.56
CA SER A 245 -17.87 15.38 -0.40
C SER A 245 -17.19 14.06 -0.07
N ILE A 246 -15.92 14.11 0.31
CA ILE A 246 -15.16 12.92 0.71
C ILE A 246 -14.80 13.04 2.19
N ARG A 247 -15.05 11.99 2.95
CA ARG A 247 -14.64 11.87 4.35
C ARG A 247 -13.58 10.78 4.46
N ILE A 248 -12.47 11.09 5.08
CA ILE A 248 -11.35 10.17 5.25
C ILE A 248 -11.06 9.98 6.74
N ARG A 249 -10.63 8.79 7.13
CA ARG A 249 -10.18 8.45 8.48
C ARG A 249 -8.80 7.81 8.39
N ASN A 250 -7.86 8.32 9.19
CA ASN A 250 -6.50 7.80 9.27
C ASN A 250 -6.38 6.68 10.31
N GLU A 251 -5.21 6.03 10.40
CA GLU A 251 -5.00 4.89 11.31
C GLU A 251 -5.27 5.24 12.79
N SER A 252 -4.89 6.42 13.26
CA SER A 252 -5.18 6.93 14.62
C SER A 252 -6.65 7.24 14.86
N GLY A 253 -7.50 7.12 13.83
CA GLY A 253 -8.93 7.34 13.91
C GLY A 253 -9.39 8.79 13.78
N LYS A 254 -8.49 9.73 13.51
CA LYS A 254 -8.84 11.12 13.18
C LYS A 254 -9.55 11.15 11.84
N THR A 255 -10.64 11.90 11.78
CA THR A 255 -11.48 12.01 10.59
C THR A 255 -11.45 13.43 10.02
N LEU A 256 -11.35 13.56 8.70
CA LEU A 256 -11.42 14.83 7.98
C LEU A 256 -12.49 14.76 6.89
N VAL A 257 -13.08 15.92 6.58
CA VAL A 257 -14.10 16.05 5.53
C VAL A 257 -13.68 17.11 4.51
N ALA A 258 -13.44 16.68 3.28
CA ALA A 258 -13.28 17.55 2.12
C ALA A 258 -14.65 17.78 1.47
N ASN A 259 -15.29 18.91 1.83
CA ASN A 259 -16.64 19.22 1.37
C ASN A 259 -16.68 19.58 -0.12
N LYS A 260 -17.56 18.91 -0.88
CA LYS A 260 -17.81 19.16 -2.32
C LYS A 260 -16.52 19.25 -3.15
N VAL A 261 -15.49 18.48 -2.77
CA VAL A 261 -14.15 18.53 -3.36
C VAL A 261 -14.13 18.01 -4.80
N ILE A 262 -15.02 17.07 -5.13
CA ILE A 262 -15.22 16.59 -6.50
C ILE A 262 -16.43 17.34 -7.08
N PRO A 263 -16.25 18.23 -8.07
CA PRO A 263 -17.31 19.12 -8.55
C PRO A 263 -18.31 18.38 -9.45
N ALA A 264 -19.46 19.00 -9.76
CA ALA A 264 -20.51 18.38 -10.58
C ALA A 264 -20.04 17.96 -12.00
N ASN A 265 -19.07 18.70 -12.57
CA ASN A 265 -18.49 18.48 -13.89
C ASN A 265 -17.17 17.69 -13.83
N TRP A 266 -16.98 16.87 -12.80
CA TRP A 266 -15.80 16.04 -12.65
C TRP A 266 -15.57 15.16 -13.88
N ARG A 267 -14.30 14.86 -14.12
CA ARG A 267 -13.80 13.96 -15.16
C ARG A 267 -12.92 12.89 -14.53
N PRO A 268 -12.88 11.68 -15.12
CA PRO A 268 -11.90 10.66 -14.78
C PRO A 268 -10.47 11.12 -15.08
N ASN A 269 -9.48 10.42 -14.53
CA ASN A 269 -8.06 10.74 -14.63
C ASN A 269 -7.76 12.21 -14.32
N THR A 270 -8.32 12.72 -13.22
CA THR A 270 -8.21 14.14 -12.86
C THR A 270 -7.95 14.30 -11.37
N PHE A 271 -6.98 15.15 -11.05
CA PHE A 271 -6.63 15.51 -9.69
C PHE A 271 -7.47 16.69 -9.18
N TYR A 272 -8.09 16.53 -8.02
CA TYR A 272 -8.86 17.56 -7.33
C TYR A 272 -8.20 17.87 -5.99
N ARG A 273 -7.71 19.11 -5.87
CA ARG A 273 -7.10 19.60 -4.64
C ARG A 273 -8.16 19.97 -3.60
N SER A 274 -7.97 19.54 -2.35
CA SER A 274 -8.77 20.02 -1.22
C SER A 274 -8.13 21.22 -0.50
N PHE A 275 -8.81 21.72 0.53
CA PHE A 275 -8.29 22.74 1.44
C PHE A 275 -8.13 22.22 2.88
N VAL A 276 -8.16 20.90 3.07
CA VAL A 276 -8.06 20.26 4.38
C VAL A 276 -6.73 19.54 4.53
N GLN A 277 -6.28 19.42 5.78
CA GLN A 277 -5.09 18.67 6.17
C GLN A 277 -5.20 18.26 7.63
N TYR A 278 -4.55 17.16 8.02
CA TYR A 278 -4.40 16.76 9.41
C TYR A 278 -3.46 17.74 10.14
N SER A 279 -3.78 17.99 11.41
CA SER A 279 -2.98 18.80 12.34
C SER A 279 -2.52 17.96 13.53
#